data_AF-A0A1Q3W9S7-F1
#
_entry.id   AF-A0A1Q3W9S7-F1
#
_cell.length_a   1.000
_cell.length_b   1.000
_cell.length_c   1.000
_cell.angle_alpha   90.00
_cell.angle_beta   90.00
_cell.angle_gamma   90.00
#
_symmetry.space_group_name_H-M   'P 1'
#
loop_
_entity.id
_entity.type
_entity.pdbx_description
1 polymer ?
#
loop_
_entity_poly.entity_id
_entity_poly.type
_entity_poly.pdbx_seq_one_letter_code
_entity_poly.pdbx_strand_id
1 'polypeptide(L)'
;MTSPNLSHQLFWDVDYGSIEWQEKYRFVIERVLERGTFSDWLEIKRYYGLEKIKNTVLQARWLDNTTLSFCSNYFHTPKEQFRCYMLKSSNPAPWVF
;
A
#
# COMPACT_ATOMS: atom_id res chain seq x y z
N MET A 1 8.06 -7.01 -20.57
CA MET A 1 7.05 -6.37 -19.71
C MET A 1 7.48 -4.92 -19.50
N THR A 2 6.57 -3.97 -19.70
CA THR A 2 6.86 -2.52 -19.60
C THR A 2 6.83 -2.06 -18.15
N SER A 3 7.66 -1.09 -17.78
CA SER A 3 7.59 -0.44 -16.46
C SER A 3 6.30 0.38 -16.32
N PRO A 4 5.71 0.47 -15.11
CA PRO A 4 4.61 1.38 -14.86
C PRO A 4 5.11 2.84 -14.90
N ASN A 5 4.27 3.75 -15.39
CA ASN A 5 4.56 5.18 -15.41
C ASN A 5 4.13 5.83 -14.08
N LEU A 6 5.03 5.83 -13.10
CA LEU A 6 4.77 6.36 -11.76
C LEU A 6 5.59 7.63 -11.50
N SER A 7 5.06 8.48 -10.63
CA SER A 7 5.74 9.68 -10.19
C SER A 7 7.06 9.37 -9.49
N HIS A 8 8.17 9.88 -10.01
CA HIS A 8 9.52 9.61 -9.48
C HIS A 8 9.66 10.03 -8.00
N GLN A 9 8.92 11.07 -7.58
CA GLN A 9 8.91 11.57 -6.21
C GLN A 9 8.46 10.54 -5.17
N LEU A 10 7.71 9.49 -5.57
CA LEU A 10 7.31 8.39 -4.67
C LEU A 10 8.49 7.54 -4.20
N PHE A 11 9.58 7.60 -4.94
CA PHE A 11 10.75 6.75 -4.83
C PHE A 11 12.02 7.58 -4.55
N TRP A 12 11.89 8.72 -3.87
CA TRP A 12 12.99 9.64 -3.62
C TRP A 12 14.20 9.02 -2.89
N ASP A 13 13.98 7.93 -2.16
CA ASP A 13 14.95 7.18 -1.36
C ASP A 13 15.51 5.93 -2.05
N VAL A 14 15.11 5.65 -3.30
CA VAL A 14 15.59 4.50 -4.06
C VAL A 14 15.95 4.90 -5.49
N ASP A 15 16.91 4.20 -6.09
CA ASP A 15 17.22 4.41 -7.51
C ASP A 15 16.08 3.89 -8.40
N TYR A 16 15.34 4.82 -9.02
CA TYR A 16 14.19 4.55 -9.87
C TYR A 16 14.51 3.57 -11.02
N GLY A 17 15.74 3.63 -11.56
CA GLY A 17 16.18 2.74 -12.64
C GLY A 17 16.40 1.29 -12.20
N SER A 18 16.62 1.07 -10.90
CA SER A 18 16.87 -0.24 -10.29
C SER A 18 15.62 -0.88 -9.68
N ILE A 19 14.45 -0.25 -9.79
CA ILE A 19 13.22 -0.77 -9.21
C ILE A 19 12.75 -1.98 -10.00
N GLU A 20 12.80 -3.14 -9.34
CA GLU A 20 12.24 -4.39 -9.85
C GLU A 20 10.72 -4.39 -9.65
N TRP A 21 9.98 -3.80 -10.59
CA TRP A 21 8.54 -3.56 -10.50
C TRP A 21 7.71 -4.81 -10.20
N GLN A 22 8.11 -5.99 -10.68
CA GLN A 22 7.37 -7.23 -10.43
C GLN A 22 7.71 -7.86 -9.09
N GLU A 23 8.99 -7.88 -8.71
CA GLU A 23 9.45 -8.53 -7.48
C GLU A 23 9.13 -7.68 -6.24
N LYS A 24 9.32 -6.37 -6.35
CA LYS A 24 9.07 -5.39 -5.28
C LYS A 24 7.66 -4.78 -5.35
N TYR A 25 6.69 -5.52 -5.90
CA TYR A 25 5.31 -5.04 -6.07
C TYR A 25 4.68 -4.52 -4.78
N ARG A 26 4.98 -5.16 -3.62
CA ARG A 26 4.43 -4.72 -2.32
C ARG A 26 4.88 -3.31 -1.98
N PHE A 27 6.18 -3.06 -2.08
CA PHE A 27 6.77 -1.75 -1.85
C PHE A 27 6.18 -0.68 -2.78
N VAL A 28 6.04 -0.99 -4.06
CA VAL A 28 5.47 -0.07 -5.06
C VAL A 28 4.00 0.26 -4.74
N ILE A 29 3.18 -0.76 -4.47
CA ILE A 29 1.76 -0.60 -4.17
C ILE A 29 1.57 0.21 -2.88
N GLU A 30 2.30 -0.13 -1.82
CA GLU A 30 2.23 0.59 -0.54
C GLU A 30 2.63 2.06 -0.72
N ARG A 31 3.71 2.34 -1.46
CA ARG A 31 4.14 3.73 -1.73
C ARG A 31 3.11 4.56 -2.48
N VAL A 32 2.51 3.98 -3.52
CA VAL A 32 1.48 4.67 -4.31
C VAL A 32 0.22 4.90 -3.47
N LEU A 33 -0.16 3.96 -2.60
CA LEU A 33 -1.32 4.12 -1.72
C LEU A 33 -1.11 5.15 -0.60
N GLU A 34 0.11 5.32 -0.13
CA GLU A 34 0.44 6.27 0.94
C GLU A 34 0.69 7.70 0.43
N ARG A 35 1.32 7.83 -0.75
CA ARG A 35 1.86 9.11 -1.24
C ARG A 35 1.51 9.43 -2.68
N GLY A 36 0.93 8.47 -3.40
CA GLY A 36 0.62 8.57 -4.82
C GLY A 36 -0.51 9.53 -5.12
N THR A 37 -0.48 10.05 -6.34
CA THR A 37 -1.59 10.78 -6.93
C THR A 37 -2.66 9.81 -7.43
N PHE A 38 -3.83 10.34 -7.81
CA PHE A 38 -4.85 9.53 -8.47
C PHE A 38 -4.35 8.91 -9.79
N SER A 39 -3.45 9.57 -10.51
CA SER A 39 -2.83 9.01 -11.72
C SER A 39 -1.97 7.79 -11.39
N ASP A 40 -1.16 7.87 -10.34
CA ASP A 40 -0.34 6.75 -9.88
C ASP A 40 -1.21 5.56 -9.45
N TRP A 41 -2.34 5.85 -8.78
CA TRP A 41 -3.34 4.84 -8.42
C TRP A 41 -3.91 4.12 -9.64
N LEU A 42 -4.33 4.86 -10.67
CA LEU A 42 -4.82 4.29 -11.92
C LEU A 42 -3.76 3.44 -12.61
N GLU A 43 -2.50 3.88 -12.57
CA GLU A 43 -1.40 3.16 -13.19
C GLU A 43 -1.09 1.84 -12.46
N ILE A 44 -1.02 1.82 -11.13
CA ILE A 44 -0.82 0.55 -10.42
C ILE A 44 -2.00 -0.40 -10.60
N LYS A 45 -3.23 0.14 -10.72
CA LYS A 45 -4.42 -0.67 -11.06
C LYS A 45 -4.29 -1.32 -12.42
N ARG A 46 -3.87 -0.56 -13.43
CA ARG A 46 -3.62 -1.06 -14.79
C ARG A 46 -2.52 -2.12 -14.81
N TYR A 47 -1.45 -1.89 -14.04
CA TYR A 47 -0.24 -2.70 -14.09
C TYR A 47 -0.29 -3.98 -13.25
N TYR A 48 -0.76 -3.92 -12.00
CA TYR A 48 -0.81 -5.07 -11.09
C TYR A 48 -2.18 -5.75 -11.02
N GLY A 49 -3.25 -5.04 -11.37
CA GLY A 49 -4.62 -5.50 -11.20
C GLY A 49 -5.13 -5.35 -9.77
N LEU A 50 -6.45 -5.24 -9.64
CA LEU A 50 -7.12 -4.96 -8.36
C LEU A 50 -6.97 -6.08 -7.34
N GLU A 51 -6.99 -7.34 -7.76
CA GLU A 51 -6.87 -8.48 -6.83
C GLU A 51 -5.49 -8.52 -6.17
N LYS A 52 -4.42 -8.32 -6.95
CA LYS A 52 -3.05 -8.28 -6.42
C LYS A 52 -2.86 -7.13 -5.45
N ILE A 53 -3.42 -5.95 -5.76
CA ILE A 53 -3.41 -4.80 -4.86
C ILE A 53 -4.17 -5.14 -3.57
N LYS A 54 -5.41 -5.63 -3.65
CA LYS A 54 -6.23 -5.98 -2.48
C LYS A 54 -5.50 -6.96 -1.56
N ASN A 55 -4.97 -8.05 -2.13
CA ASN A 55 -4.24 -9.06 -1.36
C ASN A 55 -2.97 -8.50 -0.71
N THR A 56 -2.29 -7.58 -1.38
CA THR A 56 -1.11 -6.89 -0.84
C THR A 56 -1.47 -6.05 0.38
N VAL A 57 -2.49 -5.19 0.25
CA VAL A 57 -2.91 -4.26 1.30
C VAL A 57 -3.45 -4.99 2.54
N LEU A 58 -4.17 -6.10 2.35
CA LEU A 58 -4.65 -6.92 3.48
C LEU A 58 -3.50 -7.51 4.31
N GLN A 59 -2.37 -7.81 3.66
CA GLN A 59 -1.18 -8.38 4.28
C GLN A 59 -0.16 -7.34 4.72
N ALA A 60 -0.38 -6.06 4.42
CA ALA A 60 0.51 -4.96 4.79
C ALA A 60 0.69 -4.94 6.31
N ARG A 61 1.95 -4.84 6.75
CA ARG A 61 2.29 -4.79 8.18
C ARG A 61 1.92 -3.45 8.79
N TRP A 62 1.98 -2.39 8.00
CA TRP A 62 1.71 -1.04 8.41
C TRP A 62 1.01 -0.30 7.27
N LEU A 63 0.00 0.50 7.64
CA LEU A 63 -0.66 1.50 6.82
C LEU A 63 -1.04 2.63 7.78
N ASP A 64 -0.96 3.87 7.31
CA ASP A 64 -1.52 4.99 8.04
C ASP A 64 -3.06 4.93 8.03
N ASN A 65 -3.69 5.71 8.90
CA ASN A 65 -5.13 5.62 9.11
C ASN A 65 -5.94 6.14 7.91
N THR A 66 -5.38 7.07 7.12
CA THR A 66 -6.01 7.62 5.93
C THR A 66 -6.04 6.55 4.84
N THR A 67 -4.89 5.96 4.53
CA THR A 67 -4.79 4.91 3.51
C THR A 67 -5.56 3.66 3.90
N LEU A 68 -5.56 3.25 5.17
CA LEU A 68 -6.40 2.15 5.64
C LEU A 68 -7.90 2.44 5.43
N SER A 69 -8.36 3.65 5.73
CA SER A 69 -9.76 4.04 5.55
C SER A 69 -10.15 4.08 4.08
N PHE A 70 -9.27 4.60 3.21
CA PHE A 70 -9.43 4.55 1.77
C PHE A 70 -9.56 3.10 1.27
N CYS A 71 -8.63 2.22 1.64
CA CYS A 71 -8.63 0.83 1.20
C CYS A 71 -9.85 0.06 1.71
N SER A 72 -10.24 0.27 2.97
CA SER A 72 -11.43 -0.35 3.55
C SER A 72 -12.69 0.03 2.78
N ASN A 73 -12.87 1.32 2.48
CA ASN A 73 -14.01 1.82 1.73
C ASN A 73 -13.98 1.34 0.27
N TYR A 74 -12.83 1.46 -0.40
CA TYR A 74 -12.68 1.13 -1.82
C TYR A 74 -12.87 -0.37 -2.09
N PHE A 75 -12.35 -1.25 -1.23
CA PHE A 75 -12.48 -2.71 -1.39
C PHE A 75 -13.70 -3.29 -0.68
N HIS A 76 -14.57 -2.46 -0.09
CA HIS A 76 -15.68 -2.88 0.76
C HIS A 76 -15.28 -3.95 1.77
N THR A 77 -14.12 -3.74 2.40
CA THR A 77 -13.49 -4.73 3.28
C THR A 77 -13.40 -4.14 4.68
N PRO A 78 -13.94 -4.81 5.72
CA PRO A 78 -13.89 -4.31 7.09
C PRO A 78 -12.45 -4.21 7.60
N LYS A 79 -12.16 -3.22 8.45
CA LYS A 79 -10.79 -2.88 8.92
C LYS A 79 -10.12 -4.05 9.64
N GLU A 80 -10.90 -4.93 10.24
CA GLU A 80 -10.51 -6.14 10.97
C GLU A 80 -9.81 -7.18 10.06
N GLN A 81 -10.06 -7.13 8.75
CA GLN A 81 -9.36 -8.01 7.80
C GLN A 81 -7.96 -7.52 7.43
N PHE A 82 -7.60 -6.29 7.78
CA PHE A 82 -6.28 -5.74 7.50
C PHE A 82 -5.32 -6.12 8.62
N ARG A 83 -4.23 -6.81 8.27
CA ARG A 83 -3.21 -7.26 9.22
C ARG A 83 -2.67 -6.11 10.08
N CYS A 84 -2.43 -4.95 9.48
CA CYS A 84 -1.94 -3.76 10.19
C CYS A 84 -2.90 -3.25 11.27
N TYR A 85 -4.21 -3.45 11.12
CA TYR A 85 -5.20 -3.02 12.11
C TYR A 85 -5.20 -3.95 13.33
N MET A 86 -5.15 -5.27 13.08
CA MET A 86 -5.07 -6.28 14.15
C MET A 86 -3.79 -6.12 14.99
N LEU A 87 -2.65 -5.85 14.34
CA LEU A 87 -1.37 -5.61 15.02
C LEU A 87 -1.38 -4.35 15.92
N LYS A 88 -2.10 -3.29 15.52
CA LYS A 88 -2.27 -2.09 16.34
C LYS A 88 -3.14 -2.38 17.57
N SER A 89 -4.18 -3.19 17.42
CA SER A 89 -5.09 -3.57 18.52
C SER A 89 -4.43 -4.50 19.55
N SER A 90 -3.49 -5.36 19.12
CA SER A 90 -2.82 -6.32 20.00
C SER A 90 -1.68 -5.74 20.88
N ASN A 91 -1.32 -4.47 20.68
CA ASN A 91 -0.33 -3.77 21.51
C ASN A 91 -1.05 -2.78 22.45
N PRO A 92 -1.59 -3.23 23.60
CA PRO A 92 -2.00 -2.29 24.64
C PRO A 92 -0.79 -1.47 25.06
N ALA A 93 -0.96 -0.15 25.20
CA ALA A 93 0.10 0.73 25.71
C ALA A 93 0.61 0.15 27.04
N PRO A 94 1.93 -0.05 27.23
CA PRO A 94 2.45 -0.54 28.49
C PRO A 94 2.21 0.53 29.57
N TRP A 95 1.29 0.23 30.48
CA TRP A 95 1.08 0.85 31.80
C TRP A 95 0.90 2.37 31.81
N VAL A 96 -0.35 2.81 31.82
CA VAL A 96 -0.76 4.07 32.46
C VAL A 96 -0.51 3.94 33.96
N PHE A 97 0.41 4.75 34.50
CA PHE A 97 0.60 4.97 35.94
C PHE A 97 -0.47 5.88 36.51
#